data_AF-A0A0Q8N7P5-F1
#
_entry.id   AF-A0A0Q8N7P5-F1
#
_cell.length_a   1.000
_cell.length_b   1.000
_cell.length_c   1.000
_cell.angle_alpha   90.00
_cell.angle_beta   90.00
_cell.angle_gamma   90.00
#
_symmetry.space_group_name_H-M   'P 1'
#
loop_
_entity.id
_entity.type
_entity.pdbx_description
1 polymer ?
#
loop_
_entity_poly.entity_id
_entity_poly.type
_entity_poly.pdbx_seq_one_letter_code
_entity_poly.pdbx_strand_id
1 'polypeptide(L)' 'MAANYAKRDANRSGSRENIAFIRQMLAELRKVAEKEKADMLCYLIEMAYVEAGDLHARM' A
#
# COMPACT_ATOMS: atom_id res chain seq x y z
N MET A 1 -18.39 -15.70 22.06
CA MET A 1 -17.05 -15.05 22.05
C MET A 1 -16.23 -15.36 20.80
N ALA A 2 -16.21 -16.58 20.25
CA ALA A 2 -15.41 -16.95 19.06
C ALA A 2 -15.72 -16.12 17.78
N ALA A 3 -16.97 -15.73 17.54
CA ALA A 3 -17.37 -14.97 16.36
C ALA A 3 -16.72 -13.57 16.24
N ASN A 4 -16.40 -12.93 17.38
CA ASN A 4 -15.77 -11.60 17.39
C ASN A 4 -14.27 -11.66 17.07
N TYR A 5 -13.60 -12.78 17.33
CA TYR A 5 -12.19 -12.99 16.98
C TYR A 5 -12.04 -13.20 15.47
N ALA A 6 -12.82 -14.12 14.89
CA ALA A 6 -12.81 -14.37 13.44
C ALA A 6 -13.08 -13.11 12.59
N LYS A 7 -13.99 -12.24 13.04
CA LYS A 7 -14.27 -10.96 12.36
C LYS A 7 -13.10 -9.98 12.42
N ARG A 8 -12.35 -9.94 13.53
CA ARG A 8 -11.15 -9.10 13.66
C ARG A 8 -10.00 -9.60 12.81
N ASP A 9 -9.78 -10.91 12.77
CA ASP A 9 -8.74 -11.52 11.95
C ASP A 9 -9.02 -11.34 10.45
N ALA A 10 -10.27 -11.51 10.02
CA ALA A 10 -10.71 -11.20 8.65
C ALA A 10 -10.52 -9.72 8.28
N ASN A 11 -10.81 -8.80 9.22
CA ASN A 11 -10.63 -7.37 8.99
C ASN A 11 -9.13 -6.98 8.90
N ARG A 12 -8.27 -7.61 9.72
CA ARG A 12 -6.81 -7.42 9.66
C ARG A 12 -6.21 -7.98 8.37
N SER A 13 -6.64 -9.17 7.95
CA SER A 13 -6.19 -9.77 6.69
C SER A 13 -6.62 -8.93 5.49
N GLY A 14 -7.88 -8.47 5.44
CA GLY A 14 -8.34 -7.56 4.39
C GLY A 14 -7.61 -6.20 4.39
N SER A 15 -7.27 -5.66 5.57
CA SER A 15 -6.45 -4.43 5.66
C SER A 15 -5.06 -4.64 5.06
N ARG A 16 -4.43 -5.79 5.37
CA ARG A 16 -3.09 -6.13 4.89
C ARG A 16 -3.06 -6.34 3.37
N GLU A 17 -4.09 -6.99 2.82
CA GLU A 17 -4.30 -7.15 1.38
C GLU A 17 -4.52 -5.80 0.68
N ASN A 18 -5.33 -4.91 1.26
CA ASN A 18 -5.54 -3.57 0.72
C ASN A 18 -4.24 -2.75 0.65
N ILE A 19 -3.39 -2.81 1.68
CA ILE A 19 -2.09 -2.13 1.65
C ILE A 19 -1.15 -2.74 0.60
N ALA A 20 -1.14 -4.08 0.45
CA ALA A 20 -0.36 -4.73 -0.61
C ALA A 20 -0.83 -4.28 -2.01
N PHE A 21 -2.13 -4.16 -2.20
CA PHE A 21 -2.73 -3.65 -3.43
C PHE A 21 -2.34 -2.19 -3.69
N ILE A 22 -2.41 -1.32 -2.68
CA ILE A 22 -1.94 0.07 -2.78
C ILE A 22 -0.47 0.13 -3.21
N ARG A 23 0.41 -0.71 -2.65
CA ARG A 23 1.82 -0.76 -3.07
C ARG A 23 1.98 -1.12 -4.55
N GLN A 24 1.20 -2.07 -5.04
CA GLN A 24 1.22 -2.42 -6.47
C GLN A 24 0.77 -1.25 -7.34
N MET A 25 -0.30 -0.54 -6.96
CA MET A 25 -0.75 0.66 -7.68
C MET A 25 0.30 1.76 -7.70
N LEU A 26 0.96 2.03 -6.57
CA LEU A 26 2.03 3.03 -6.47
C LEU A 26 3.21 2.68 -7.39
N ALA A 27 3.58 1.40 -7.50
CA ALA A 27 4.62 0.97 -8.42
C ALA A 27 4.27 1.24 -9.89
N GLU A 28 3.01 1.00 -10.29
CA GLU A 28 2.56 1.32 -11.65
C GLU A 28 2.47 2.83 -11.90
N LEU A 29 1.97 3.61 -10.94
CA LEU A 29 1.90 5.06 -11.05
C LEU A 29 3.28 5.71 -11.19
N ARG A 30 4.30 5.18 -10.50
CA ARG A 30 5.68 5.65 -10.64
C ARG A 30 6.16 5.55 -12.07
N LYS A 31 5.92 4.41 -12.74
CA LYS A 31 6.28 4.22 -14.16
C LYS A 31 5.58 5.22 -15.08
N VAL A 32 4.34 5.60 -14.77
CA VAL A 32 3.61 6.62 -15.54
C VAL A 32 4.23 8.00 -15.32
N ALA A 33 4.50 8.38 -14.07
CA ALA A 33 5.14 9.66 -13.74
C ALA A 33 6.55 9.79 -14.34
N GLU A 34 7.32 8.70 -14.39
CA GLU A 34 8.63 8.64 -15.03
C GLU A 34 8.56 8.94 -16.53
N LYS A 35 7.54 8.39 -17.23
CA LYS A 35 7.33 8.65 -18.67
C LYS A 35 7.04 10.12 -18.95
N GLU A 36 6.34 10.79 -18.05
CA GLU A 36 6.01 12.21 -18.14
C GLU A 36 7.13 13.13 -17.62
N LYS A 37 8.26 12.59 -17.17
CA LYS A 37 9.39 13.34 -16.57
C LYS A 37 8.94 14.22 -15.40
N ALA A 38 7.98 13.74 -14.61
CA ALA A 38 7.42 14.46 -13.47
C ALA A 38 8.21 14.14 -12.18
N ASP A 39 9.43 14.68 -12.04
CA ASP A 39 10.38 14.27 -10.98
C ASP A 39 9.83 14.42 -9.56
N MET A 40 9.18 15.54 -9.25
CA MET A 40 8.54 15.74 -7.93
C MET A 40 7.42 14.74 -7.67
N LEU A 41 6.69 14.34 -8.71
CA LEU A 41 5.62 13.35 -8.57
C LEU A 41 6.20 11.95 -8.36
N CYS A 42 7.26 11.58 -9.08
CA CYS A 42 8.01 10.34 -8.87
C CYS A 42 8.49 10.23 -7.41
N TYR A 43 9.07 11.31 -6.89
CA TYR A 43 9.53 11.37 -5.49
C TYR A 43 8.38 11.11 -4.51
N LEU A 44 7.25 11.80 -4.66
CA LEU A 44 6.09 11.63 -3.77
C LEU A 44 5.51 10.20 -3.84
N ILE A 45 5.43 9.61 -5.03
CA ILE A 45 4.96 8.24 -5.21
C ILE A 45 5.92 7.25 -4.56
N GLU A 46 7.23 7.46 -4.69
CA GLU A 46 8.24 6.60 -4.07
C GLU A 46 8.21 6.68 -2.55
N MET A 47 8.06 7.87 -1.97
CA MET A 47 7.87 8.04 -0.53
C MET A 47 6.60 7.35 -0.04
N ALA A 48 5.49 7.48 -0.77
CA ALA A 48 4.25 6.78 -0.44
C ALA A 48 4.38 5.25 -0.54
N TYR A 49 5.16 4.75 -1.50
CA TYR A 49 5.43 3.31 -1.67
C TYR A 49 6.20 2.74 -0.47
N VAL A 50 7.23 3.47 0.00
CA VAL A 50 8.01 3.11 1.19
C VAL A 50 7.11 3.10 2.43
N GLU A 51 6.34 4.16 2.65
CA GLU A 51 5.42 4.26 3.80
C GLU A 51 4.37 3.13 3.80
N ALA A 52 3.80 2.80 2.63
CA ALA A 52 2.89 1.67 2.51
C ALA A 52 3.57 0.33 2.80
N GLY A 53 4.87 0.21 2.51
CA GLY A 53 5.67 -0.96 2.87
C GLY A 53 5.88 -1.10 4.38
N ASP A 54 6.25 -0.01 5.03
CA ASP A 54 6.40 0.05 6.48
C ASP A 54 5.08 -0.23 7.19
N LEU A 55 3.99 0.34 6.70
CA LEU A 55 2.65 0.09 7.21
C LEU A 55 2.24 -1.39 7.07
N HIS A 56 2.53 -2.01 5.93
CA HIS A 56 2.25 -3.43 5.71
C HIS A 56 3.07 -4.34 6.65
N ALA A 57 4.31 -3.97 6.97
CA ALA A 57 5.17 -4.74 7.87
C ALA A 57 4.73 -4.65 9.35
N ARG A 58 4.04 -3.57 9.73
CA ARG A 58 3.54 -3.33 11.10
C ARG A 58 2.16 -3.94 11.38
N MET A 59 1.50 -4.52 10.37
CA MET A 59 0.17 -5.16 10.46
C MET A 59 0.24 -6.67 10.66
#